data_AF-A0A9D4SR30-F1
#
_entry.id   AF-A0A9D4SR30-F1
#
_cell.length_a   1.000
_cell.length_b   1.000
_cell.length_c   1.000
_cell.angle_alpha   90.00
_cell.angle_beta   90.00
_cell.angle_gamma   90.00
#
_symmetry.space_group_name_H-M   'P 1'
#
loop_
_entity.id
_entity.type
_entity.pdbx_description
1 polymer ?
#
loop_
_entity_poly.entity_id
_entity_poly.type
_entity_poly.pdbx_seq_one_letter_code
_entity_poly.pdbx_strand_id
1 'polypeptide(L)'
;MEDHEMALLNEPDVVTRRGNSANRDTTPDLSWLSGGLDAAWRNEDVDLGSDHSVIGIIIKGPQYRAVLGTARVTDWDKMRKDTQEAEEASENDVEADRKQTYAEWARDQKKALEKFTQEITTTAQTPFVDARLAHMWAARHSLTRRWKRQRHNKKLVKRIAVLNKQITEYAAKLCRETWLSTCDGLQGKLSARKTWCLLRHLIDPLSSKTATNRNLTKVINTYKGDGRRLLEELKTKYLKTERGQFPTPESQYVLMDVA
;
A
#
# COMPACT_ATOMS: atom_id res chain seq x y z
N MET A 1 -7.57 -37.24 4.49
CA MET A 1 -6.77 -36.00 4.52
C MET A 1 -7.15 -35.29 3.25
N GLU A 2 -8.02 -34.27 3.35
CA GLU A 2 -8.67 -33.67 2.17
C GLU A 2 -7.62 -32.93 1.34
N ASP A 3 -7.40 -33.39 0.10
CA ASP A 3 -6.59 -32.70 -0.90
C ASP A 3 -7.35 -31.45 -1.34
N HIS A 4 -7.15 -30.37 -0.59
CA HIS A 4 -7.53 -29.05 -1.08
C HIS A 4 -6.61 -28.73 -2.26
N GLU A 5 -7.18 -28.61 -3.47
CA GLU A 5 -6.46 -28.17 -4.67
C GLU A 5 -5.90 -26.76 -4.44
N MET A 6 -4.69 -26.70 -3.87
CA MET A 6 -3.97 -25.47 -3.56
C MET A 6 -2.64 -25.47 -4.31
N ALA A 7 -2.37 -24.37 -5.01
CA ALA A 7 -1.10 -24.13 -5.66
C ALA A 7 -0.20 -23.29 -4.74
N LEU A 8 1.05 -23.71 -4.55
CA LEU A 8 2.08 -22.89 -3.92
C LEU A 8 2.52 -21.81 -4.91
N LEU A 9 2.46 -20.54 -4.50
CA LEU A 9 2.85 -19.41 -5.34
C LEU A 9 4.32 -19.00 -5.19
N ASN A 10 4.99 -19.45 -4.13
CA ASN A 10 6.36 -19.04 -3.82
C ASN A 10 7.36 -19.50 -4.88
N GLU A 11 8.30 -18.62 -5.19
CA GLU A 11 9.54 -19.01 -5.86
C GLU A 11 10.55 -19.50 -4.80
N PRO A 12 11.05 -20.76 -4.88
CA PRO A 12 11.89 -21.35 -3.84
C PRO A 12 13.24 -20.64 -3.70
N ASP A 13 13.72 -20.00 -4.76
CA ASP A 13 15.01 -19.28 -4.78
C ASP A 13 14.92 -17.87 -4.18
N VAL A 14 13.71 -17.41 -3.87
CA VAL A 14 13.47 -16.06 -3.37
C VAL A 14 13.30 -16.08 -1.85
N VAL A 15 14.34 -15.59 -1.16
CA VAL A 15 14.40 -15.48 0.30
C VAL A 15 13.37 -14.48 0.81
N THR A 16 12.42 -14.93 1.64
CA THR A 16 11.46 -14.03 2.31
C THR A 16 11.96 -13.54 3.66
N ARG A 17 12.84 -14.29 4.33
CA ARG A 17 13.45 -13.91 5.60
C ARG A 17 14.96 -13.84 5.51
N ARG A 18 15.49 -12.66 5.84
CA ARG A 18 16.92 -12.38 5.88
C ARG A 18 17.55 -12.97 7.15
N GLY A 19 18.60 -13.75 6.96
CA GLY A 19 19.45 -14.26 8.01
C GLY A 19 20.39 -13.20 8.61
N ASN A 20 20.99 -13.54 9.75
CA ASN A 20 22.01 -12.73 10.40
C ASN A 20 23.35 -13.50 10.44
N SER A 21 24.32 -13.08 11.26
CA SER A 21 25.60 -13.79 11.37
C SER A 21 25.49 -15.21 11.93
N ALA A 22 24.37 -15.56 12.57
CA ALA A 22 24.10 -16.87 13.15
C ALA A 22 23.13 -17.72 12.32
N ASN A 23 22.20 -17.09 11.60
CA ASN A 23 21.13 -17.75 10.85
C ASN A 23 21.28 -17.50 9.35
N ARG A 24 21.10 -18.54 8.53
CA ARG A 24 21.06 -18.39 7.07
C ARG A 24 19.77 -17.69 6.62
N ASP A 25 19.82 -17.09 5.44
CA ASP A 25 18.64 -16.65 4.68
C ASP A 25 17.67 -17.84 4.48
N THR A 26 16.37 -17.61 4.68
CA THR A 26 15.30 -18.63 4.66
C THR A 26 14.01 -18.11 4.00
N THR A 27 13.10 -19.02 3.63
CA THR A 27 11.81 -18.68 3.01
C THR A 27 10.65 -19.29 3.82
N PRO A 28 10.40 -18.82 5.07
CA PRO A 28 9.34 -19.35 5.91
C PRO A 28 7.94 -18.88 5.52
N ASP A 29 7.83 -17.80 4.75
CA ASP A 29 6.55 -17.16 4.44
C ASP A 29 5.93 -17.75 3.18
N LEU A 30 5.03 -18.71 3.33
CA LEU A 30 4.39 -19.43 2.22
C LEU A 30 3.04 -18.81 1.83
N SER A 31 2.82 -18.70 0.54
CA SER A 31 1.62 -18.15 -0.10
C SER A 31 0.95 -19.23 -0.93
N TRP A 32 -0.28 -19.59 -0.55
CA TRP A 32 -1.06 -20.62 -1.21
C TRP A 32 -2.29 -20.01 -1.88
N LEU A 33 -2.67 -20.53 -3.02
CA LEU A 33 -3.86 -20.12 -3.76
C LEU A 33 -4.76 -21.31 -4.02
N SER A 34 -6.05 -21.15 -3.76
CA SER A 34 -7.08 -22.15 -4.07
C SER A 34 -8.04 -21.60 -5.12
N GLY A 35 -8.67 -22.49 -5.89
CA GLY A 35 -9.75 -22.15 -6.81
C GLY A 35 -9.30 -21.67 -8.20
N GLY A 36 -8.12 -22.09 -8.67
CA GLY A 36 -7.68 -21.90 -10.06
C GLY A 36 -7.55 -20.44 -10.53
N LEU A 37 -7.48 -19.49 -9.60
CA LEU A 37 -7.32 -18.07 -9.90
C LEU A 37 -5.94 -17.80 -10.51
N ASP A 38 -5.87 -16.89 -11.47
CA ASP A 38 -4.60 -16.44 -12.03
C ASP A 38 -4.00 -15.39 -11.08
N ALA A 39 -2.90 -15.75 -10.42
CA ALA A 39 -2.19 -14.87 -9.50
C ALA A 39 -0.69 -14.83 -9.79
N ALA A 40 -0.10 -13.64 -9.64
CA ALA A 40 1.34 -13.44 -9.65
C ALA A 40 1.85 -13.18 -8.24
N TRP A 41 2.95 -13.82 -7.87
CA TRP A 41 3.64 -13.64 -6.60
C TRP A 41 4.95 -12.90 -6.83
N ARG A 42 5.32 -12.01 -5.92
CA ARG A 42 6.62 -11.35 -5.93
C ARG A 42 7.06 -10.97 -4.52
N ASN A 43 8.35 -11.08 -4.27
CA ASN A 43 8.97 -10.45 -3.11
C ASN A 43 9.29 -8.98 -3.44
N GLU A 44 8.78 -8.05 -2.63
CA GLU A 44 8.95 -6.61 -2.86
C GLU A 44 10.34 -6.12 -2.45
N ASP A 45 11.16 -6.98 -1.83
CA ASP A 45 12.48 -6.65 -1.30
C ASP A 45 12.46 -5.49 -0.27
N VAL A 46 11.29 -5.24 0.32
CA VAL A 46 11.06 -4.26 1.35
C VAL A 46 10.88 -4.97 2.67
N ASP A 47 11.70 -4.66 3.66
CA ASP A 47 11.63 -5.30 4.98
C ASP A 47 10.94 -4.44 6.07
N LEU A 48 10.66 -3.16 5.76
CA LEU A 48 10.12 -2.17 6.70
C LEU A 48 10.83 -2.13 8.08
N GLY A 49 12.10 -2.55 8.14
CA GLY A 49 12.87 -2.64 9.39
C GLY A 49 12.78 -3.98 10.14
N SER A 50 12.09 -4.98 9.59
CA SER A 50 12.08 -6.38 10.04
C SER A 50 13.20 -7.20 9.37
N ASP A 51 13.38 -8.45 9.80
CA ASP A 51 14.11 -9.48 9.06
C ASP A 51 13.26 -10.16 7.97
N HIS A 52 11.94 -9.93 7.95
CA HIS A 52 11.03 -10.41 6.89
C HIS A 52 10.85 -9.39 5.77
N SER A 53 10.67 -9.89 4.55
CA SER A 53 10.36 -9.11 3.36
C SER A 53 8.87 -9.12 3.06
N VAL A 54 8.35 -7.99 2.60
CA VAL A 54 6.96 -7.85 2.16
C VAL A 54 6.74 -8.67 0.90
N ILE A 55 5.68 -9.46 0.91
CA ILE A 55 5.22 -10.27 -0.22
C ILE A 55 4.04 -9.58 -0.89
N GLY A 56 4.12 -9.43 -2.21
CA GLY A 56 3.03 -8.96 -3.05
C GLY A 56 2.38 -10.13 -3.79
N ILE A 57 1.06 -10.24 -3.68
CA ILE A 57 0.25 -11.19 -4.47
C ILE A 57 -0.74 -10.38 -5.30
N ILE A 58 -0.67 -10.56 -6.61
CA ILE A 58 -1.53 -9.88 -7.58
C ILE A 58 -2.50 -10.89 -8.15
N ILE A 59 -3.76 -10.83 -7.77
CA ILE A 59 -4.82 -11.72 -8.28
C ILE A 59 -5.54 -11.00 -9.42
N LYS A 60 -5.65 -11.64 -10.58
CA LYS A 60 -6.43 -11.13 -11.70
C LYS A 60 -7.91 -11.37 -11.46
N GLY A 61 -8.71 -10.31 -11.46
CA GLY A 61 -10.15 -10.39 -11.26
C GLY A 61 -10.88 -9.16 -11.83
N PRO A 62 -12.22 -9.19 -11.88
CA PRO A 62 -13.01 -8.07 -12.36
C PRO A 62 -12.73 -6.83 -11.48
N GLN A 63 -12.07 -5.83 -12.05
CA GLN A 63 -11.69 -4.62 -11.34
C GLN A 63 -12.88 -3.68 -11.17
N TYR A 64 -13.27 -3.37 -9.94
CA TYR A 64 -14.08 -2.19 -9.65
C TYR A 64 -13.18 -0.94 -9.75
N ARG A 65 -13.13 -0.31 -10.94
CA ARG A 65 -12.34 0.91 -11.17
C ARG A 65 -13.18 2.15 -10.90
N ALA A 66 -12.96 2.80 -9.76
CA ALA A 66 -13.02 4.26 -9.76
C ALA A 66 -11.69 4.74 -10.36
N VAL A 67 -11.67 5.14 -11.62
CA VAL A 67 -10.49 5.76 -12.23
C VAL A 67 -10.31 7.11 -11.55
N LEU A 68 -9.29 7.22 -10.69
CA LEU A 68 -8.79 8.50 -10.22
C LEU A 68 -7.60 8.88 -11.10
N GLY A 69 -7.42 10.19 -11.30
CA GLY A 69 -6.53 10.75 -12.33
C GLY A 69 -5.04 10.42 -12.18
N THR A 70 -4.20 11.02 -13.01
CA THR A 70 -2.75 10.81 -12.99
C THR A 70 -2.05 11.79 -12.03
N ALA A 71 -1.08 11.31 -11.26
CA ALA A 71 -0.18 12.14 -10.46
C ALA A 71 1.17 12.27 -11.18
N ARG A 72 1.69 13.49 -11.29
CA ARG A 72 2.99 13.78 -11.91
C ARG A 72 4.06 13.85 -10.83
N VAL A 73 5.07 12.98 -10.90
CA VAL A 73 6.23 13.01 -9.99
C VAL A 73 7.48 13.34 -10.80
N THR A 74 8.10 14.48 -10.48
CA THR A 74 9.35 14.92 -11.12
C THR A 74 10.56 14.55 -10.28
N ASP A 75 11.54 13.90 -10.90
CA ASP A 75 12.86 13.68 -10.29
C ASP A 75 13.74 14.93 -10.45
N TRP A 76 13.61 15.84 -9.48
CA TRP A 76 14.30 17.13 -9.48
C TRP A 76 15.83 17.04 -9.44
N ASP A 77 16.38 15.99 -8.84
CA ASP A 77 17.84 15.82 -8.72
C ASP A 77 18.45 15.41 -10.07
N LYS A 78 17.77 14.55 -10.84
CA LYS A 78 18.20 14.23 -12.21
C LYS A 78 18.05 15.40 -13.16
N MET A 79 16.92 16.11 -13.07
CA MET A 79 16.70 17.30 -13.89
C MET A 79 17.81 18.32 -13.65
N ARG A 80 18.12 18.65 -12.39
CA ARG A 80 19.18 19.61 -12.07
C ARG A 80 20.55 19.21 -12.60
N LYS A 81 20.89 17.92 -12.56
CA LYS A 81 22.17 17.43 -13.10
C LYS A 81 22.23 17.51 -14.62
N ASP A 82 21.17 17.12 -15.32
CA ASP A 82 21.06 17.20 -16.78
C ASP A 82 21.12 18.68 -17.25
N THR A 83 20.53 19.60 -16.47
CA THR A 83 20.63 21.05 -16.73
C THR A 83 22.04 21.58 -16.48
N GLN A 84 22.70 21.19 -15.39
CA GLN A 84 24.09 21.61 -15.11
C GLN A 84 25.07 21.07 -16.16
N GLU A 85 24.93 19.80 -16.56
CA GLU A 85 25.75 19.20 -17.62
C GLU A 85 25.53 19.87 -18.99
N ALA A 86 24.31 20.34 -19.26
CA ALA A 86 23.99 21.10 -20.47
C ALA A 86 24.54 22.55 -20.42
N GLU A 87 24.55 23.19 -19.25
CA GLU A 87 25.14 24.51 -19.05
C GLU A 87 26.67 24.46 -19.17
N GLU A 88 27.33 23.47 -18.56
CA GLU A 88 28.79 23.24 -18.68
C GLU A 88 29.22 22.89 -20.12
N ALA A 89 28.36 22.23 -20.90
CA ALA A 89 28.60 21.98 -22.32
C ALA A 89 28.43 23.24 -23.18
N SER A 90 27.59 24.19 -22.77
CA SER A 90 27.31 25.46 -23.45
C SER A 90 28.36 26.54 -23.16
N GLU A 91 29.00 26.52 -21.98
CA GLU A 91 30.09 27.45 -21.63
C GLU A 91 31.32 27.34 -22.55
N ASN A 92 31.49 26.21 -23.25
CA ASN A 92 32.56 26.02 -24.25
C ASN A 92 32.23 26.63 -25.63
N ASP A 93 31.02 27.17 -25.82
CA ASP A 93 30.53 27.73 -27.08
C ASP A 93 29.92 29.14 -26.84
N VAL A 94 30.81 30.11 -26.60
CA VAL A 94 30.51 31.49 -26.13
C VAL A 94 29.55 32.28 -27.05
N GLU A 95 29.35 31.83 -28.29
CA GLU A 95 28.49 32.48 -29.29
C GLU A 95 26.98 32.12 -29.14
N ALA A 96 26.66 30.96 -28.55
CA ALA A 96 25.28 30.47 -28.44
C ALA A 96 24.52 31.09 -27.26
N ASP A 97 25.21 31.39 -26.16
CA ASP A 97 24.63 31.85 -24.90
C ASP A 97 24.09 33.30 -24.98
N ARG A 98 24.64 34.12 -25.90
CA ARG A 98 24.18 35.52 -26.11
C ARG A 98 22.87 35.66 -26.90
N LYS A 99 22.35 34.58 -27.52
CA LYS A 99 21.16 34.63 -28.39
C LYS A 99 19.94 33.90 -27.85
N GLN A 100 20.06 33.13 -26.78
CA GLN A 100 18.93 32.38 -26.28
C GLN A 100 17.91 33.34 -25.64
N THR A 101 16.73 33.43 -26.25
CA THR A 101 15.67 34.28 -25.71
C THR A 101 15.08 33.58 -24.48
N TYR A 102 14.64 34.34 -23.46
CA TYR A 102 13.99 33.77 -22.25
C TYR A 102 12.86 32.77 -22.56
N ALA A 103 12.15 32.96 -23.68
CA ALA A 103 11.10 32.05 -24.13
C ALA A 103 11.63 30.69 -24.62
N GLU A 104 12.84 30.64 -25.16
CA GLU A 104 13.50 29.41 -25.62
C GLU A 104 14.07 28.66 -24.43
N TRP A 105 14.73 29.37 -23.51
CA TRP A 105 15.17 28.82 -22.23
C TRP A 105 14.00 28.20 -21.45
N ALA A 106 12.88 28.91 -21.31
CA ALA A 106 11.69 28.39 -20.62
C ALA A 106 11.12 27.12 -21.31
N ARG A 107 11.24 27.03 -22.63
CA ARG A 107 10.79 25.86 -23.41
C ARG A 107 11.70 24.66 -23.20
N ASP A 108 13.01 24.88 -23.12
CA ASP A 108 13.99 23.83 -22.86
C ASP A 108 13.90 23.31 -21.44
N GLN A 109 13.69 24.21 -20.46
CA GLN A 109 13.38 23.82 -19.07
C GLN A 109 12.08 23.01 -18.99
N LYS A 110 11.04 23.36 -19.76
CA LYS A 110 9.79 22.59 -19.80
C LYS A 110 9.98 21.20 -20.42
N LYS A 111 10.80 21.07 -21.47
CA LYS A 111 11.15 19.77 -22.07
C LYS A 111 11.97 18.90 -21.11
N ALA A 112 12.95 19.48 -20.41
CA ALA A 112 13.72 18.77 -19.39
C ALA A 112 12.80 18.30 -18.26
N LEU A 113 11.86 19.15 -17.83
CA LEU A 113 10.85 18.78 -16.84
C LEU A 113 10.03 17.57 -17.31
N GLU A 114 9.49 17.59 -18.53
CA GLU A 114 8.71 16.48 -19.10
C GLU A 114 9.53 15.19 -19.21
N LYS A 115 10.83 15.27 -19.57
CA LYS A 115 11.75 14.12 -19.63
C LYS A 115 11.96 13.44 -18.27
N PHE A 116 11.95 14.20 -17.18
CA PHE A 116 12.18 13.68 -15.82
C PHE A 116 10.91 13.58 -14.96
N THR A 117 9.75 13.91 -15.51
CA THR A 117 8.46 13.66 -14.87
C THR A 117 7.93 12.30 -15.25
N GLN A 118 7.68 11.45 -14.26
CA GLN A 118 6.95 10.21 -14.43
C GLN A 118 5.49 10.40 -14.04
N GLU A 119 4.58 9.90 -14.88
CA GLU A 119 3.15 9.83 -14.54
C GLU A 119 2.88 8.53 -13.78
N ILE A 120 2.38 8.68 -12.55
CA ILE A 120 1.98 7.56 -11.70
C ILE A 120 0.45 7.53 -11.70
N THR A 121 -0.13 6.43 -12.15
CA THR A 121 -1.58 6.21 -12.07
C THR A 121 -2.00 6.12 -10.61
N THR A 122 -2.85 7.06 -10.20
CA THR A 122 -3.36 7.19 -8.84
C THR A 122 -4.57 6.27 -8.67
N THR A 123 -4.53 5.29 -7.75
CA THR A 123 -5.69 4.43 -7.46
C THR A 123 -6.45 4.95 -6.25
N ALA A 124 -7.68 4.45 -6.04
CA ALA A 124 -8.49 4.76 -4.85
C ALA A 124 -7.81 4.41 -3.52
N GLN A 125 -6.77 3.56 -3.52
CA GLN A 125 -5.97 3.23 -2.34
C GLN A 125 -4.76 4.15 -2.13
N THR A 126 -4.26 4.84 -3.17
CA THR A 126 -3.10 5.76 -3.09
C THR A 126 -3.38 7.08 -3.80
N PRO A 127 -4.25 7.95 -3.26
CA PRO A 127 -4.71 9.21 -3.90
C PRO A 127 -3.63 10.30 -4.03
N PHE A 128 -2.52 10.18 -3.30
CA PHE A 128 -1.47 11.18 -3.24
C PHE A 128 -0.10 10.50 -3.15
N VAL A 129 0.83 10.87 -4.05
CA VAL A 129 2.23 10.42 -4.00
C VAL A 129 3.09 11.63 -3.65
N ASP A 130 3.59 11.67 -2.42
CA ASP A 130 4.57 12.70 -2.04
C ASP A 130 5.90 12.43 -2.75
N ALA A 131 6.33 13.38 -3.59
CA ALA A 131 7.52 13.24 -4.43
C ALA A 131 8.81 13.06 -3.61
N ARG A 132 8.91 13.71 -2.44
CA ARG A 132 10.07 13.61 -1.57
C ARG A 132 10.15 12.22 -0.93
N LEU A 133 9.03 11.71 -0.43
CA LEU A 133 8.93 10.37 0.14
C LEU A 133 9.22 9.31 -0.94
N ALA A 134 8.69 9.49 -2.15
CA ALA A 134 8.99 8.63 -3.29
C ALA A 134 10.49 8.60 -3.60
N HIS A 135 11.14 9.77 -3.63
CA HIS A 135 12.59 9.87 -3.85
C HIS A 135 13.40 9.18 -2.73
N MET A 136 13.01 9.38 -1.46
CA MET A 136 13.66 8.70 -0.34
C MET A 136 13.54 7.17 -0.45
N TRP A 137 12.37 6.65 -0.82
CA TRP A 137 12.19 5.22 -1.06
C TRP A 137 13.03 4.70 -2.23
N ALA A 138 13.11 5.44 -3.34
CA ALA A 138 13.97 5.08 -4.46
C ALA A 138 15.46 5.03 -4.07
N ALA A 139 15.93 6.00 -3.29
CA ALA A 139 17.29 6.02 -2.74
C ALA A 139 17.54 4.82 -1.81
N ARG A 140 16.57 4.48 -0.96
CA ARG A 140 16.63 3.30 -0.08
C ARG A 140 16.81 2.03 -0.89
N HIS A 141 15.95 1.82 -1.88
CA HIS A 141 15.99 0.64 -2.75
C HIS A 141 17.33 0.50 -3.48
N SER A 142 17.86 1.61 -4.02
CA SER A 142 19.16 1.61 -4.68
C SER A 142 20.29 1.17 -3.75
N LEU A 143 20.31 1.69 -2.51
CA LEU A 143 21.29 1.29 -1.49
C LEU A 143 21.12 -0.17 -1.06
N THR A 144 19.89 -0.64 -0.87
CA THR A 144 19.60 -2.04 -0.52
C THR A 144 20.06 -3.00 -1.62
N ARG A 145 19.78 -2.70 -2.89
CA ARG A 145 20.26 -3.51 -4.03
C ARG A 145 21.78 -3.55 -4.09
N ARG A 146 22.45 -2.41 -3.85
CA ARG A 146 23.92 -2.36 -3.80
C ARG A 146 24.47 -3.18 -2.63
N TRP A 147 23.85 -3.08 -1.45
CA TRP A 147 24.26 -3.85 -0.27
C TRP A 147 24.05 -5.36 -0.46
N LYS A 148 22.98 -5.80 -1.12
CA LYS A 148 22.78 -7.23 -1.45
C LYS A 148 23.95 -7.82 -2.26
N ARG A 149 24.57 -7.03 -3.16
CA ARG A 149 25.77 -7.42 -3.91
C ARG A 149 27.07 -7.33 -3.10
N GLN A 150 27.07 -6.58 -2.00
CA GLN A 150 28.23 -6.29 -1.14
C GLN A 150 27.88 -6.49 0.33
N ARG A 151 27.45 -7.69 0.73
CA ARG A 151 26.82 -7.93 2.05
C ARG A 151 27.70 -7.53 3.25
N HIS A 152 29.02 -7.59 3.11
CA HIS A 152 29.98 -7.23 4.16
C HIS A 152 30.18 -5.70 4.34
N ASN A 153 29.62 -4.87 3.45
CA ASN A 153 29.80 -3.42 3.51
C ASN A 153 28.91 -2.78 4.59
N LYS A 154 29.46 -2.68 5.80
CA LYS A 154 28.79 -2.07 6.97
C LYS A 154 28.43 -0.59 6.78
N LYS A 155 29.11 0.15 5.88
CA LYS A 155 28.79 1.56 5.59
C LYS A 155 27.43 1.69 4.90
N LEU A 156 27.13 0.79 3.97
CA LEU A 156 25.83 0.77 3.29
C LEU A 156 24.69 0.45 4.27
N VAL A 157 24.88 -0.51 5.18
CA VAL A 157 23.90 -0.85 6.22
C VAL A 157 23.57 0.37 7.09
N LYS A 158 24.60 1.08 7.58
CA LYS A 158 24.41 2.30 8.36
C LYS A 158 23.65 3.37 7.58
N ARG A 159 23.98 3.58 6.30
CA ARG A 159 23.31 4.57 5.45
C ARG A 159 21.83 4.21 5.20
N ILE A 160 21.53 2.93 4.97
CA ILE A 160 20.14 2.44 4.84
C ILE A 160 19.38 2.69 6.14
N ALA A 161 19.98 2.40 7.30
CA ALA A 161 19.33 2.62 8.60
C ALA A 161 19.03 4.12 8.86
N VAL A 162 19.97 5.01 8.55
CA VAL A 162 19.75 6.47 8.64
C VAL A 162 18.62 6.91 7.72
N LEU A 163 18.62 6.44 6.48
CA LEU A 163 17.58 6.78 5.51
C LEU A 163 16.20 6.25 5.92
N ASN A 164 16.14 5.05 6.51
CA ASN A 164 14.91 4.49 7.07
C ASN A 164 14.33 5.38 8.17
N LYS A 165 15.19 5.83 9.09
CA LYS A 165 14.78 6.75 10.15
C LYS A 165 14.19 8.04 9.55
N GLN A 166 14.87 8.63 8.56
CA GLN A 166 14.38 9.83 7.86
C GLN A 166 13.04 9.60 7.15
N ILE A 167 12.87 8.45 6.48
CA ILE A 167 11.61 8.05 5.84
C ILE A 167 10.49 7.96 6.88
N THR A 168 10.74 7.29 8.01
CA THR A 168 9.72 7.13 9.06
C THR A 168 9.31 8.46 9.69
N GLU A 169 10.28 9.32 9.98
CA GLU A 169 10.03 10.65 10.56
C GLU A 169 9.24 11.53 9.58
N TYR A 170 9.63 11.52 8.30
CA TYR A 170 8.93 12.30 7.28
C TYR A 170 7.53 11.76 7.01
N ALA A 171 7.35 10.44 6.91
CA ALA A 171 6.03 9.84 6.72
C ALA A 171 5.09 10.16 7.90
N ALA A 172 5.59 10.13 9.14
CA ALA A 172 4.81 10.52 10.31
C ALA A 172 4.45 12.01 10.30
N LYS A 173 5.36 12.89 9.85
CA LYS A 173 5.07 14.31 9.65
C LYS A 173 3.99 14.51 8.59
N LEU A 174 4.15 13.90 7.42
CA LEU A 174 3.22 14.00 6.30
C LEU A 174 1.82 13.48 6.67
N CYS A 175 1.75 12.37 7.41
CA CYS A 175 0.48 11.82 7.90
C CYS A 175 -0.24 12.82 8.82
N ARG A 176 0.48 13.47 9.74
CA ARG A 176 -0.08 14.52 10.61
C ARG A 176 -0.56 15.72 9.80
N GLU A 177 0.23 16.21 8.85
CA GLU A 177 -0.15 17.36 8.01
C GLU A 177 -1.37 17.05 7.13
N THR A 178 -1.41 15.86 6.53
CA THR A 178 -2.56 15.39 5.74
C THR A 178 -3.81 15.27 6.60
N TRP A 179 -3.67 14.77 7.82
CA TRP A 179 -4.77 14.69 8.78
C TRP A 179 -5.28 16.08 9.19
N LEU A 180 -4.39 16.99 9.55
CA LEU A 180 -4.76 18.38 9.90
C LEU A 180 -5.46 19.07 8.72
N SER A 181 -4.92 18.97 7.51
CA SER A 181 -5.56 19.51 6.31
C SER A 181 -6.95 18.89 6.06
N THR A 182 -7.10 17.59 6.33
CA THR A 182 -8.40 16.93 6.26
C THR A 182 -9.36 17.52 7.29
N CYS A 183 -8.94 17.71 8.54
CA CYS A 183 -9.73 18.34 9.60
C CYS A 183 -10.13 19.79 9.26
N ASP A 184 -9.19 20.59 8.76
CA ASP A 184 -9.44 21.97 8.31
C ASP A 184 -10.49 21.99 7.19
N GLY A 185 -10.43 21.03 6.27
CA GLY A 185 -11.41 20.87 5.21
C GLY A 185 -12.82 20.53 5.70
N LEU A 186 -12.95 19.97 6.91
CA LEU A 186 -14.22 19.61 7.57
C LEU A 186 -14.74 20.72 8.48
N GLN A 187 -13.89 21.67 8.89
CA GLN A 187 -14.28 22.80 9.72
C GLN A 187 -15.37 23.62 9.02
N GLY A 188 -16.47 23.91 9.74
CA GLY A 188 -17.64 24.60 9.18
C GLY A 188 -18.51 23.76 8.23
N LYS A 189 -18.17 22.48 7.98
CA LYS A 189 -18.92 21.55 7.09
C LYS A 189 -19.42 20.31 7.83
N LEU A 190 -19.78 20.46 9.11
CA LEU A 190 -20.30 19.38 9.95
C LEU A 190 -21.59 18.77 9.41
N SER A 191 -22.41 19.52 8.65
CA SER A 191 -23.61 19.01 8.00
C SER A 191 -23.31 18.16 6.75
N ALA A 192 -22.07 18.16 6.23
CA ALA A 192 -21.74 17.42 5.03
C ALA A 192 -21.70 15.91 5.29
N ARG A 193 -22.28 15.14 4.37
CA ARG A 193 -22.32 13.66 4.43
C ARG A 193 -20.94 13.04 4.66
N LYS A 194 -19.90 13.57 4.00
CA LYS A 194 -18.52 13.08 4.12
C LYS A 194 -17.99 13.20 5.55
N THR A 195 -18.24 14.34 6.21
CA THR A 195 -17.86 14.61 7.60
C THR A 195 -18.54 13.65 8.56
N TRP A 196 -19.85 13.45 8.43
CA TRP A 196 -20.61 12.50 9.24
C TRP A 196 -20.19 11.04 9.02
N CYS A 197 -19.90 10.65 7.78
CA CYS A 197 -19.37 9.32 7.49
C CYS A 197 -18.02 9.08 8.18
N LEU A 198 -17.11 10.06 8.13
CA LEU A 198 -15.82 9.97 8.81
C LEU A 198 -15.99 9.89 10.33
N LEU A 199 -16.80 10.77 10.92
CA LEU A 199 -17.07 10.76 12.37
C LEU A 199 -17.65 9.43 12.83
N ARG A 200 -18.61 8.86 12.07
CA ARG A 200 -19.20 7.56 12.39
C ARG A 200 -18.15 6.44 12.35
N HIS A 201 -17.21 6.48 11.42
CA HIS A 201 -16.09 5.51 11.37
C HIS A 201 -15.08 5.69 12.50
N LEU A 202 -14.90 6.91 13.03
CA LEU A 202 -14.03 7.16 14.18
C LEU A 202 -14.67 6.69 15.49
N ILE A 203 -15.99 6.86 15.65
CA ILE A 203 -16.73 6.44 16.84
C ILE A 203 -16.92 4.91 16.86
N ASP A 204 -17.30 4.33 15.71
CA ASP A 204 -17.52 2.90 15.58
C ASP A 204 -16.97 2.39 14.23
N PRO A 205 -15.73 1.88 14.22
CA PRO A 205 -15.12 1.34 13.00
C PRO A 205 -15.79 0.03 12.53
N LEU A 206 -16.54 -0.65 13.40
CA LEU A 206 -17.11 -1.98 13.14
C LEU A 206 -18.52 -1.91 12.52
N SER A 207 -19.27 -0.82 12.71
CA SER A 207 -20.59 -0.63 12.06
C SER A 207 -20.53 -0.11 10.62
N SER A 208 -19.35 0.03 10.04
CA SER A 208 -19.23 0.43 8.64
C SER A 208 -19.87 -0.60 7.69
N LYS A 209 -20.47 -0.12 6.59
CA LYS A 209 -21.00 -1.00 5.51
C LYS A 209 -19.91 -1.94 4.97
N THR A 210 -18.66 -1.50 4.99
CA THR A 210 -17.51 -2.28 4.57
C THR A 210 -17.17 -3.40 5.56
N ALA A 211 -17.16 -3.11 6.86
CA ALA A 211 -16.91 -4.11 7.90
C ALA A 211 -18.00 -5.19 7.93
N THR A 212 -19.27 -4.78 7.81
CA THR A 212 -20.41 -5.70 7.69
C THR A 212 -20.32 -6.57 6.43
N ASN A 213 -19.99 -6.00 5.26
CA ASN A 213 -19.75 -6.78 4.05
C ASN A 213 -18.57 -7.77 4.17
N ARG A 214 -17.49 -7.37 4.85
CA ARG A 214 -16.35 -8.27 5.12
C ARG A 214 -16.77 -9.44 6.00
N ASN A 215 -17.55 -9.19 7.04
CA ASN A 215 -18.11 -10.23 7.89
C ASN A 215 -19.05 -11.17 7.11
N LEU A 216 -19.91 -10.63 6.26
CA LEU A 216 -20.77 -11.42 5.37
C LEU A 216 -19.96 -12.31 4.41
N THR A 217 -18.93 -11.75 3.77
CA THR A 217 -18.05 -12.49 2.86
C THR A 217 -17.31 -13.61 3.60
N LYS A 218 -16.85 -13.33 4.83
CA LYS A 218 -16.22 -14.35 5.68
C LYS A 218 -17.19 -15.48 5.99
N VAL A 219 -18.44 -15.16 6.36
CA VAL A 219 -19.48 -16.15 6.64
C VAL A 219 -19.78 -17.00 5.40
N ILE A 220 -19.92 -16.36 4.23
CA ILE A 220 -20.14 -17.05 2.95
C ILE A 220 -18.98 -18.02 2.65
N ASN A 221 -17.73 -17.57 2.78
CA ASN A 221 -16.56 -18.39 2.46
C ASN A 221 -16.28 -19.50 3.50
N THR A 222 -16.73 -19.33 4.74
CA THR A 222 -16.54 -20.33 5.82
C THR A 222 -17.66 -21.37 5.83
N TYR A 223 -18.79 -21.07 5.18
CA TYR A 223 -19.94 -21.97 5.15
C TYR A 223 -19.67 -23.15 4.21
N LYS A 224 -19.74 -24.37 4.76
CA LYS A 224 -19.57 -25.62 4.02
C LYS A 224 -20.87 -25.96 3.26
N GLY A 225 -21.17 -25.24 2.18
CA GLY A 225 -22.36 -25.52 1.36
C GLY A 225 -22.64 -24.48 0.27
N ASP A 226 -23.73 -24.69 -0.48
CA ASP A 226 -24.21 -23.74 -1.49
C ASP A 226 -24.86 -22.50 -0.84
N GLY A 227 -24.67 -21.33 -1.44
CA GLY A 227 -25.15 -20.05 -0.91
C GLY A 227 -26.66 -19.99 -0.71
N ARG A 228 -27.43 -20.81 -1.44
CA ARG A 228 -28.88 -20.95 -1.25
C ARG A 228 -29.24 -21.61 0.09
N ARG A 229 -28.48 -22.62 0.52
CA ARG A 229 -28.67 -23.29 1.83
C ARG A 229 -28.31 -22.39 2.99
N LEU A 230 -27.22 -21.63 2.88
CA LEU A 230 -26.87 -20.60 3.86
C LEU A 230 -28.01 -19.59 4.05
N LEU A 231 -28.61 -19.16 2.94
CA LEU A 231 -29.70 -18.18 2.97
C LEU A 231 -30.98 -18.77 3.59
N GLU A 232 -31.27 -20.05 3.34
CA GLU A 232 -32.38 -20.77 3.99
C GLU A 232 -32.15 -20.92 5.51
N GLU A 233 -30.97 -21.34 5.94
CA GLU A 233 -30.62 -21.46 7.37
C GLU A 233 -30.66 -20.11 8.11
N LEU A 234 -30.18 -19.04 7.47
CA LEU A 234 -30.27 -17.70 8.03
C LEU A 234 -31.72 -17.22 8.12
N LYS A 235 -32.55 -17.55 7.12
CA LYS A 235 -34.00 -17.27 7.17
C LYS A 235 -34.65 -18.01 8.33
N THR A 236 -34.44 -19.32 8.50
CA THR A 236 -35.01 -20.06 9.64
C THR A 236 -34.52 -19.56 10.99
N LYS A 237 -33.25 -19.18 11.10
CA LYS A 237 -32.64 -18.76 12.37
C LYS A 237 -33.06 -17.36 12.82
N TYR A 238 -33.15 -16.40 11.90
CA TYR A 238 -33.37 -14.98 12.23
C TYR A 238 -34.73 -14.44 11.80
N LEU A 239 -35.35 -15.03 10.78
CA LEU A 239 -36.65 -14.65 10.24
C LEU A 239 -37.62 -15.81 10.51
N LYS A 240 -37.92 -16.07 11.80
CA LYS A 240 -39.03 -16.97 12.15
C LYS A 240 -40.25 -16.56 11.31
N THR A 241 -40.66 -17.44 10.41
CA THR A 241 -41.82 -17.23 9.53
C THR A 241 -43.14 -17.38 10.30
N GLU A 242 -43.07 -17.76 11.58
CA GLU A 242 -44.22 -17.83 12.46
C GLU A 242 -44.25 -16.61 13.39
N ARG A 243 -45.38 -15.89 13.37
CA ARG A 243 -45.68 -14.78 14.27
C ARG A 243 -45.60 -15.28 15.73
N GLY A 244 -44.45 -15.11 16.38
CA GLY A 244 -44.30 -15.47 17.79
C GLY A 244 -42.89 -15.31 18.34
N GLN A 245 -42.70 -14.20 19.08
CA GLN A 245 -41.59 -13.91 20.01
C GLN A 245 -40.16 -13.84 19.44
N PHE A 246 -39.64 -12.60 19.45
CA PHE A 246 -38.22 -12.31 19.42
C PHE A 246 -37.54 -12.87 20.68
N PRO A 247 -36.40 -13.55 20.58
CA PRO A 247 -35.63 -13.95 21.76
C PRO A 247 -34.93 -12.72 22.34
N THR A 248 -35.22 -12.38 23.60
CA THR A 248 -34.43 -11.43 24.39
C THR A 248 -33.07 -12.05 24.73
N PRO A 249 -32.00 -11.24 24.84
CA PRO A 249 -30.65 -11.73 25.09
C PRO A 249 -30.42 -11.97 26.59
N GLU A 250 -31.00 -13.01 27.18
CA GLU A 250 -30.82 -13.33 28.61
C GLU A 250 -30.49 -14.81 28.91
N SER A 251 -29.86 -15.54 27.99
CA SER A 251 -29.62 -16.98 28.18
C SER A 251 -28.16 -17.43 27.98
N GLN A 252 -27.17 -16.67 28.43
CA GLN A 252 -25.79 -17.15 28.57
C GLN A 252 -25.06 -16.60 29.80
N TYR A 253 -25.70 -16.63 30.97
CA TYR A 253 -24.98 -16.72 32.24
C TYR A 253 -25.42 -18.00 32.95
N VAL A 254 -24.80 -19.13 32.58
CA VAL A 254 -24.82 -20.31 33.44
C VAL A 254 -23.70 -20.11 34.45
N LEU A 255 -24.09 -19.89 35.69
CA LEU A 255 -23.25 -19.93 36.88
C LEU A 255 -22.39 -21.21 36.86
N MET A 256 -21.08 -21.04 36.95
CA MET A 256 -20.20 -22.09 37.45
C MET A 256 -20.51 -22.25 38.93
N ASP A 257 -21.31 -23.25 39.28
CA ASP A 257 -21.43 -23.70 40.65
C ASP A 257 -20.28 -24.65 40.99
N VAL A 258 -19.66 -24.29 42.11
CA VAL A 258 -18.57 -24.95 42.81
C VAL A 258 -19.11 -26.20 43.51
N ALA A 259 -18.47 -27.35 43.25
CA ALA A 259 -18.33 -28.46 44.20
C ALA A 259 -17.07 -29.27 43.85
#